data_AF-A0A420MYP9-F1
#
_entry.id   AF-A0A420MYP9-F1
#
_cell.length_a   1.000
_cell.length_b   1.000
_cell.length_c   1.000
_cell.angle_alpha   90.00
_cell.angle_beta   90.00
_cell.angle_gamma   90.00
#
_symmetry.space_group_name_H-M   'P 1'
#
loop_
_entity.id
_entity.type
_entity.pdbx_description
1 polymer ?
#
loop_
_entity_poly.entity_id
_entity_poly.type
_entity_poly.pdbx_seq_one_letter_code
_entity_poly.pdbx_strand_id
1 'polypeptide(L)' 'MAAIDKALEFLKTSGSINYAATAKKFECDETTLRRRHQGKQRARRDADSLYKSRLSKQ' A
#
# COMPACT_ATOMS: atom_id res chain seq x y z
N MET A 1 -0.63 -13.57 -2.20
CA MET A 1 -0.68 -12.27 -1.47
C MET A 1 0.74 -11.89 -1.10
N ALA A 2 1.18 -10.67 -1.43
CA ALA A 2 2.52 -10.22 -1.07
C ALA A 2 2.61 -9.94 0.44
N ALA A 3 3.80 -10.05 1.02
CA ALA A 3 4.04 -9.76 2.44
C ALA A 3 3.59 -8.34 2.83
N ILE A 4 3.73 -7.39 1.90
CA ILE A 4 3.28 -6.00 2.04
C ILE A 4 1.75 -5.90 2.15
N ASP A 5 0.99 -6.72 1.41
CA ASP A 5 -0.48 -6.63 1.45
C ASP A 5 -1.01 -7.07 2.83
N LYS A 6 -0.43 -8.13 3.39
CA LYS A 6 -0.73 -8.61 4.76
C LYS A 6 -0.34 -7.58 5.82
N ALA A 7 0.82 -6.94 5.65
CA ALA A 7 1.28 -5.87 6.54
C ALA A 7 0.36 -4.64 6.49
N LEU A 8 -0.17 -4.28 5.31
CA LEU A 8 -1.14 -3.19 5.15
C LEU A 8 -2.48 -3.51 5.79
N GLU A 9 -2.98 -4.73 5.65
CA GLU A 9 -4.20 -5.17 6.34
C GLU A 9 -4.02 -5.13 7.86
N PHE A 10 -2.88 -5.62 8.36
CA PHE A 10 -2.57 -5.57 9.80
C PHE A 10 -2.58 -4.14 10.35
N LEU A 11 -2.00 -3.17 9.62
CA LEU A 11 -2.01 -1.76 10.01
C LEU A 11 -3.42 -1.15 10.01
N LYS A 12 -4.31 -1.58 9.11
CA LYS A 12 -5.70 -1.11 9.09
C LYS A 12 -6.51 -1.61 10.28
N THR A 13 -6.23 -2.84 10.74
CA THR A 13 -6.90 -3.44 11.91
C THR A 13 -6.24 -3.05 13.23
N SER A 14 -4.96 -2.68 13.23
CA SER A 14 -4.25 -2.24 14.42
C SER A 14 -4.64 -0.81 14.75
N GLY A 15 -5.25 -0.60 15.93
CA GLY A 15 -5.61 0.75 16.41
C GLY A 15 -4.40 1.68 16.61
N SER A 16 -3.17 1.14 16.59
CA SER A 16 -1.93 1.90 16.57
C SER A 16 -1.08 1.57 15.34
N ILE A 17 -0.57 2.60 14.68
CA ILE A 17 0.28 2.46 13.49
C ILE A 17 1.74 2.38 13.94
N ASN A 18 2.32 1.18 13.86
CA ASN A 18 3.75 0.97 14.10
C ASN A 18 4.39 0.29 12.87
N TYR A 19 5.00 1.09 12.00
CA TYR A 19 5.58 0.60 10.75
C TYR A 19 6.80 -0.29 10.99
N ALA A 20 7.69 0.06 11.90
CA ALA A 20 8.91 -0.71 12.18
C ALA A 20 8.58 -2.11 12.73
N ALA A 21 7.67 -2.20 13.71
CA ALA A 21 7.25 -3.48 14.28
C ALA A 21 6.52 -4.35 13.24
N THR A 22 5.67 -3.72 12.42
CA THR A 22 4.94 -4.43 11.35
C THR A 22 5.89 -4.90 10.25
N ALA A 23 6.82 -4.06 9.82
CA ALA A 23 7.83 -4.39 8.82
C ALA A 23 8.68 -5.60 9.25
N LYS A 24 9.12 -5.60 10.51
CA LYS A 24 9.85 -6.75 11.09
C LYS A 24 8.98 -8.01 11.18
N LYS A 25 7.71 -7.88 11.54
CA LYS A 25 6.77 -9.01 11.67
C LYS A 25 6.46 -9.69 10.34
N PHE A 26 6.40 -8.91 9.26
CA PHE A 26 6.06 -9.40 7.92
C PHE A 26 7.27 -9.47 6.98
N GLU A 27 8.48 -9.29 7.50
CA GLU A 27 9.74 -9.32 6.74
C GLU A 27 9.69 -8.47 5.46
N CYS A 28 9.18 -7.23 5.59
CA CYS A 28 9.01 -6.31 4.47
C CYS A 28 9.70 -4.97 4.72
N ASP A 29 9.97 -4.23 3.65
CA ASP A 29 10.60 -2.92 3.74
C ASP A 29 9.65 -1.90 4.38
N GLU A 30 10.08 -1.31 5.50
CA GLU A 30 9.31 -0.33 6.27
C GLU A 30 8.95 0.90 5.42
N THR A 31 9.91 1.39 4.62
CA THR A 31 9.72 2.59 3.81
C THR A 31 8.62 2.35 2.77
N THR A 32 8.63 1.19 2.13
CA THR A 32 7.62 0.75 1.16
C THR A 32 6.26 0.56 1.83
N LEU A 33 6.21 -0.08 3.00
CA LEU A 33 4.98 -0.26 3.77
C LEU A 33 4.34 1.08 4.12
N ARG A 34 5.13 2.01 4.65
CA ARG A 34 4.70 3.37 4.99
C ARG A 34 4.22 4.15 3.76
N ARG A 35 4.98 4.12 2.66
CA ARG A 35 4.62 4.85 1.42
C ARG A 35 3.32 4.34 0.80
N ARG A 36 3.09 3.03 0.81
CA ARG A 36 1.82 2.43 0.34
C ARG A 36 0.67 2.71 1.29
N HIS A 37 0.88 2.61 2.60
CA HIS A 37 -0.15 2.92 3.60
C HIS A 37 -0.62 4.39 3.49
N GLN A 38 0.31 5.32 3.25
CA GLN A 38 -0.01 6.75 3.02
C GLN A 38 -0.59 7.05 1.62
N GLY A 39 -0.75 6.04 0.75
CA GLY A 39 -1.26 6.24 -0.61
C GLY A 39 -0.34 7.01 -1.56
N LYS A 40 0.91 7.28 -1.15
CA LYS A 40 1.94 7.97 -1.97
C LYS A 40 2.52 7.07 -3.06
N GLN A 41 2.42 5.76 -2.87
CA GLN A 41 2.80 4.76 -3.86
C GLN A 41 1.58 3.89 -4.14
N ARG A 42 0.97 4.07 -5.30
CA ARG A 42 -0.12 3.20 -5.78
C ARG A 42 0.46 2.08 -6.63
N ALA A 43 -0.20 0.92 -6.60
CA ALA A 43 0.18 -0.15 -7.51
C ALA A 43 -0.02 0.34 -8.95
N ARG A 44 0.86 -0.08 -9.87
CA ARG A 44 0.80 0.29 -11.29
C ARG A 44 -0.58 -0.01 -11.92
N ARG A 45 -1.31 -1.02 -11.40
CA ARG A 45 -2.69 -1.34 -11.79
C ARG A 45 -3.68 -0.21 -11.50
N ASP A 46 -3.51 0.57 -10.44
CA ASP A 46 -4.40 1.71 -10.14
C ASP A 46 -4.09 2.92 -11.04
N ALA A 47 -2.85 3.05 -11.53
CA ALA A 47 -2.46 4.09 -12.46
C ALA A 47 -3.09 3.88 -13.85
N ASP A 48 -3.18 2.63 -14.31
CA ASP A 48 -3.85 2.28 -15.58
C ASP A 48 -5.35 2.59 -15.54
N SER A 49 -6.03 2.37 -14.41
CA SER A 49 -7.44 2.72 -14.22
C SER A 49 -7.69 4.22 -14.35
N LEU A 50 -6.79 5.06 -13.82
CA LEU A 50 -6.85 6.51 -13.97
C LEU A 50 -6.60 6.97 -15.41
N TYR A 51 -5.69 6.32 -16.12
CA TYR A 51 -5.38 6.64 -17.52
C TYR A 51 -6.59 6.39 -18.44
N LYS A 52 -7.25 5.23 -18.30
CA LYS A 52 -8.45 4.90 -19.08
C LYS A 52 -9.66 5.79 -18.78
N SER A 53 -9.83 6.21 -17.52
CA SER A 53 -10.90 7.14 -17.15
C SER A 53 -10.77 8.52 -17.81
N ARG A 54 -9.55 8.96 -18.16
CA ARG A 54 -9.32 10.25 -18.82
C ARG A 54 -9.52 10.20 -20.33
N LEU A 55 -9.37 9.03 -20.96
CA LEU A 55 -9.58 8.83 -22.39
C LEU A 55 -11.05 8.62 -22.79
N SER A 56 -11.92 8.25 -21.84
CA SER A 56 -13.35 8.01 -22.12
C SER A 56 -14.24 9.26 -22.10
N LYS A 57 -13.67 10.46 -21.89
CA LYS A 57 -14.41 11.73 -21.81
C LYS A 57 -14.13 12.70 -22.96
N GLN A 58 -13.55 12.20 -24.07
CA GLN A 58 -13.36 13.00 -25.28
C GLN A 58 -14.53 12.83 -26.24
#